data_AF-A0A1Q9JFI3-F1
#
_entry.id   AF-A0A1Q9JFI3-F1
#
_cell.length_a   1.000
_cell.length_b   1.000
_cell.length_c   1.000
_cell.angle_alpha   90.00
_cell.angle_beta   90.00
_cell.angle_gamma   90.00
#
_symmetry.space_group_name_H-M   'P 1'
#
loop_
_entity.id
_entity.type
_entity.pdbx_description
1 polymer ?
#
loop_
_entity_poly.entity_id
_entity_poly.type
_entity_poly.pdbx_seq_one_letter_code
_entity_poly.pdbx_strand_id
1 'polypeptide(L)' 'MDYMSAPEAAEKWGISERRVQKLCEENRIPGVQRISRMWLIPKVAEKPIDGRTKQGKEMKNEANTPFGR' A
#
# COMPACT_ATOMS: atom_id res chain seq x y z
N MET A 1 -4.53 17.16 9.06
CA MET A 1 -4.73 16.06 8.08
C MET A 1 -3.36 15.73 7.52
N ASP A 2 -2.76 14.65 8.02
CA ASP A 2 -1.45 14.23 7.56
C ASP A 2 -1.58 13.40 6.29
N TYR A 3 -1.04 13.94 5.20
CA TYR A 3 -0.84 13.21 3.95
C TYR A 3 0.61 12.74 3.86
N MET A 4 0.81 11.70 3.08
CA MET A 4 2.10 11.13 2.74
C MET A 4 2.13 10.90 1.24
N SER A 5 3.34 10.92 0.68
CA SER A 5 3.56 10.76 -0.74
C SER A 5 3.52 9.28 -1.14
N ALA A 6 3.39 9.00 -2.44
CA ALA A 6 3.51 7.63 -2.97
C ALA A 6 4.76 6.84 -2.49
N PRO A 7 5.99 7.42 -2.45
CA PRO A 7 7.17 6.73 -1.92
C PRO A 7 7.06 6.44 -0.42
N GLU A 8 6.59 7.37 0.40
CA GLU A 8 6.37 7.12 1.84
C GLU A 8 5.35 5.99 2.06
N ALA A 9 4.33 5.90 1.21
CA ALA A 9 3.35 4.82 1.24
C ALA A 9 3.92 3.49 0.79
N ALA A 10 4.87 3.52 -0.14
CA ALA A 10 5.60 2.35 -0.58
C ALA A 10 6.39 1.74 0.59
N GLU A 11 7.13 2.59 1.33
CA GLU A 11 7.88 2.19 2.52
C GLU A 11 6.96 1.69 3.64
N LYS A 12 5.89 2.43 3.94
CA LYS A 12 4.93 2.06 5.00
C LYS A 12 4.21 0.75 4.72
N TRP A 13 3.83 0.47 3.47
CA TRP A 13 3.07 -0.72 3.10
C TRP A 13 3.95 -1.89 2.63
N GLY A 14 5.27 -1.68 2.56
CA GLY A 14 6.24 -2.66 2.08
C GLY A 14 5.99 -3.08 0.62
N ILE A 15 5.56 -2.14 -0.24
CA ILE A 15 5.31 -2.39 -1.66
C ILE A 15 6.10 -1.41 -2.52
N SER A 16 6.29 -1.70 -3.80
CA SER A 16 6.95 -0.76 -4.71
C SER A 16 6.08 0.47 -5.00
N GLU A 17 6.69 1.63 -5.22
CA GLU A 17 5.98 2.88 -5.57
C GLU A 17 5.05 2.71 -6.78
N ARG A 18 5.49 1.98 -7.81
CA ARG A 18 4.65 1.63 -8.97
C ARG A 18 3.35 0.91 -8.58
N ARG A 19 3.37 0.09 -7.52
CA ARG A 19 2.17 -0.58 -7.00
C ARG A 19 1.28 0.40 -6.26
N VAL A 20 1.87 1.30 -5.46
CA VAL A 20 1.13 2.40 -4.80
C VAL A 20 0.41 3.25 -5.84
N GLN A 21 1.11 3.69 -6.89
CA GLN A 21 0.54 4.50 -7.97
C GLN A 21 -0.66 3.79 -8.62
N LYS A 22 -0.54 2.50 -8.95
CA LYS A 22 -1.68 1.71 -9.45
C LYS A 22 -2.85 1.66 -8.47
N LEU A 23 -2.60 1.46 -7.17
CA LEU A 23 -3.68 1.45 -6.16
C LEU A 23 -4.38 2.80 -6.06
N CYS A 24 -3.63 3.89 -6.25
CA CYS A 24 -4.17 5.24 -6.29
C CYS A 24 -5.00 5.49 -7.57
N GLU A 25 -4.50 5.04 -8.73
CA GLU A 25 -5.24 5.10 -10.01
C GLU A 25 -6.52 4.26 -9.98
N GLU A 26 -6.46 3.07 -9.41
CA GLU A 26 -7.62 2.18 -9.22
C GLU A 26 -8.59 2.71 -8.14
N ASN A 27 -8.33 3.87 -7.53
CA ASN A 27 -9.14 4.49 -6.46
C ASN A 27 -9.43 3.53 -5.29
N ARG A 28 -8.50 2.63 -4.99
CA ARG A 28 -8.67 1.61 -3.94
C ARG A 28 -8.33 2.13 -2.55
N ILE A 29 -7.70 3.30 -2.48
CA ILE A 29 -7.28 3.96 -1.25
C ILE A 29 -8.28 5.09 -0.97
N PRO A 30 -9.08 5.02 0.11
CA PRO A 30 -10.04 6.06 0.42
C PRO A 30 -9.33 7.37 0.78
N GLY A 31 -9.81 8.48 0.23
CA GLY A 31 -9.25 9.81 0.51
C GLY A 31 -7.94 10.12 -0.22
N VAL A 32 -7.52 9.26 -1.17
CA VAL A 32 -6.39 9.57 -2.05
C VAL A 32 -6.77 10.69 -3.01
N GLN A 33 -5.86 11.65 -3.21
CA GLN A 33 -6.03 12.75 -4.16
C GLN A 33 -4.82 12.86 -5.06
N ARG A 34 -5.05 13.07 -6.37
CA ARG A 34 -3.97 13.35 -7.31
C ARG A 34 -3.85 14.86 -7.50
N ILE A 35 -2.75 15.44 -7.05
CA ILE A 35 -2.43 16.84 -7.29
C ILE A 35 -1.26 16.91 -8.27
N SER A 36 -1.56 17.34 -9.50
CA SER A 36 -0.59 17.41 -10.60
C SER A 36 0.09 16.05 -10.85
N ARG A 37 1.35 15.90 -10.45
CA ARG A 37 2.15 14.67 -10.59
C ARG A 37 2.32 13.88 -9.30
N MET A 38 1.72 14.34 -8.20
CA MET A 38 1.88 13.76 -6.87
C MET A 38 0.59 13.13 -6.39
N TRP A 39 0.71 11.99 -5.71
CA TRP A 39 -0.38 11.35 -4.99
C TRP A 39 -0.33 11.75 -3.53
N LEU A 40 -1.42 12.36 -3.05
CA LEU A 40 -1.67 12.62 -1.65
C LEU A 40 -2.42 11.44 -1.07
N ILE A 41 -1.70 10.64 -0.28
CA ILE A 41 -2.26 9.47 0.40
C ILE A 41 -2.44 9.84 1.86
N PRO A 42 -3.64 9.69 2.45
CA PRO A 42 -3.81 9.94 3.87
C PRO A 42 -2.94 8.99 4.70
N LYS A 43 -2.24 9.47 5.73
CA LYS A 43 -1.47 8.58 6.63
C LYS A 43 -2.36 7.58 7.36
N VAL A 44 -3.63 7.93 7.56
CA VAL A 44 -4.66 7.06 8.14
C VAL A 44 -5.14 5.98 7.18
N ALA A 45 -4.83 6.07 5.89
CA ALA A 45 -5.25 5.06 4.93
C ALA A 45 -4.43 3.78 5.11
N GLU A 46 -5.14 2.68 5.37
CA GLU A 46 -4.54 1.36 5.42
C GLU A 46 -4.38 0.78 4.01
N LYS A 47 -3.42 -0.14 3.87
CA LYS A 47 -3.14 -0.81 2.60
C LYS A 47 -4.41 -1.56 2.15
N PRO A 48 -5.00 -1.25 0.98
CA PRO A 48 -6.17 -1.99 0.51
C PRO A 48 -5.78 -3.44 0.22
N ILE A 49 -6.64 -4.39 0.62
CA ILE A 49 -6.41 -5.83 0.43
C ILE A 49 -6.28 -6.13 -1.06
N ASP A 50 -5.06 -6.42 -1.51
CA ASP A 50 -4.75 -6.63 -2.91
C ASP A 50 -5.25 -8.02 -3.37
N GLY A 51 -6.28 -8.04 -4.21
CA GLY A 51 -6.95 -9.28 -4.66
C GLY A 51 -6.08 -10.22 -5.51
N ARG A 52 -4.83 -9.86 -5.79
CA ARG A 52 -3.86 -10.64 -6.57
C ARG A 52 -2.76 -11.29 -5.72
N THR A 53 -2.48 -10.81 -4.52
CA THR A 53 -1.36 -11.30 -3.71
C THR A 53 -1.78 -12.39 -2.74
N LYS A 54 -0.82 -13.28 -2.43
CA LYS A 54 -0.95 -14.36 -1.45
C LYS A 54 -1.38 -13.89 -0.06
N GLN A 55 -1.45 -12.60 0.31
CA GLN A 55 -2.03 -12.17 1.59
C GLN A 55 -3.55 -12.40 1.69
N GLY A 56 -4.29 -12.44 0.56
CA GLY A 56 -5.63 -13.05 0.50
C GLY A 56 -5.63 -14.57 0.62
N LYS A 57 -4.45 -15.21 0.54
CA LYS A 57 -4.19 -16.64 0.75
C LYS A 57 -3.37 -16.94 2.03
N GLU A 58 -2.84 -15.95 2.76
CA GLU A 58 -1.83 -16.07 3.83
C GLU A 58 -2.38 -15.60 5.18
N MET A 59 -3.68 -15.29 5.27
CA MET A 59 -4.45 -15.63 6.47
C MET A 59 -4.67 -17.15 6.60
N LYS A 60 -4.14 -17.96 5.68
CA LYS A 60 -4.22 -19.42 5.77
C LYS A 60 -2.96 -20.12 6.27
N ASN A 61 -1.79 -19.49 6.37
CA ASN A 61 -0.60 -20.22 6.84
C ASN A 61 0.36 -19.35 7.67
N GLU A 62 0.33 -19.64 8.98
CA GLU A 62 1.50 -19.88 9.84
C GLU A 62 2.46 -18.74 10.19
N ALA A 63 2.38 -18.38 11.47
CA ALA A 63 3.55 -18.10 12.31
C ALA A 63 4.70 -19.08 12.03
N ASN A 64 5.86 -18.59 11.57
CA ASN A 64 7.19 -18.91 12.12
C ASN A 64 8.28 -18.14 11.34
N THR A 65 8.93 -17.15 11.96
CA THR A 65 10.26 -16.65 11.54
C THR A 65 11.30 -17.44 12.35
N PRO A 66 12.52 -17.76 11.84
CA PRO A 66 13.57 -16.74 11.76
C PRO A 66 14.65 -16.96 10.67
N PHE A 67 15.31 -15.87 10.24
CA PHE A 67 16.51 -15.78 9.37
C PHE A 67 16.39 -15.95 7.84
N GLY A 68 16.97 -14.96 7.13
CA GLY A 68 17.46 -15.03 5.73
C GLY A 68 16.93 -13.88 4.86
N ARG A 69 17.74 -12.96 4.32
CA ARG A 69 19.19 -12.88 4.12
C ARG A 69 19.70 -11.46 4.34
#